data_AF-A0A3A0G932-F1
#
_entry.id   AF-A0A3A0G932-F1
#
_cell.length_a   1.000
_cell.length_b   1.000
_cell.length_c   1.000
_cell.angle_alpha   90.00
_cell.angle_beta   90.00
_cell.angle_gamma   90.00
#
_symmetry.space_group_name_H-M   'P 1'
#
loop_
_entity.id
_entity.type
_entity.pdbx_description
1 polymer ?
#
loop_
_entity_poly.entity_id
_entity_poly.type
_entity_poly.pdbx_seq_one_letter_code
_entity_poly.pdbx_strand_id
1 'polypeptide(L)'
;MAAGVPVAPPAATATPVAPTEAPAAAPGRRPSGAEDPDPPTVAPTPAAPIVVVPSDTPTASPSETATSAPSPTIVPTATNVPPTIVSVACTPQKLEGYGEATCTVVADDPEHGALSYAWFVSPLHGELKTPDQAETKLQVWPPGSGYEPRPITIQITVTDPAGNAAQGKTEVIVVPVLDQG
;
A
#
# COMPACT_ATOMS: atom_id res chain seq x y z
N MET A 1 60.73 39.68 15.86
CA MET A 1 60.74 38.24 15.58
C MET A 1 59.29 37.80 15.41
N ALA A 2 58.81 37.72 14.18
CA ALA A 2 57.43 37.35 13.87
C ALA A 2 57.41 35.87 13.48
N ALA A 3 56.67 35.07 14.25
CA ALA A 3 56.49 33.64 14.00
C ALA A 3 55.61 33.44 12.76
N GLY A 4 56.13 32.74 11.77
CA GLY A 4 55.40 32.35 10.57
C GLY A 4 54.32 31.33 10.88
N VAL A 5 53.10 31.61 10.44
CA VAL A 5 51.98 30.66 10.48
C VAL A 5 52.25 29.59 9.41
N PRO A 6 52.23 28.29 9.74
CA PRO A 6 52.36 27.26 8.71
C PRO A 6 51.10 27.21 7.86
N VAL A 7 51.25 27.46 6.56
CA VAL A 7 50.23 27.18 5.55
C VAL A 7 50.08 25.66 5.44
N ALA A 8 48.90 25.15 5.82
CA ALA A 8 48.54 23.76 5.59
C ALA A 8 48.41 23.50 4.07
N PRO A 9 48.88 22.35 3.56
CA PRO A 9 48.69 22.00 2.16
C PRO A 9 47.20 21.78 1.83
N PRO A 10 46.76 22.03 0.58
CA PRO A 10 45.39 21.79 0.19
C PRO A 10 45.06 20.29 0.31
N ALA A 11 43.92 19.98 0.93
CA ALA A 11 43.39 18.63 1.02
C ALA A 11 43.19 18.06 -0.39
N ALA A 12 43.75 16.88 -0.63
CA ALA A 12 43.60 16.17 -1.89
C ALA A 12 42.11 15.87 -2.15
N THR A 13 41.61 16.35 -3.29
CA THR A 13 40.27 16.07 -3.79
C THR A 13 40.14 14.57 -4.02
N ALA A 14 39.37 13.88 -3.17
CA ALA A 14 38.96 12.51 -3.43
C ALA A 14 37.98 12.52 -4.62
N THR A 15 38.40 11.92 -5.73
CA THR A 15 37.53 11.63 -6.87
C THR A 15 36.30 10.83 -6.38
N PRO A 16 35.06 11.24 -6.69
CA PRO A 16 33.90 10.40 -6.39
C PRO A 16 33.99 9.13 -7.23
N VAL A 17 34.14 7.99 -6.55
CA VAL A 17 34.00 6.67 -7.16
C VAL A 17 32.54 6.55 -7.57
N ALA A 18 32.29 6.34 -8.86
CA ALA A 18 30.96 6.12 -9.39
C ALA A 18 30.25 4.99 -8.62
N PRO A 19 28.93 5.08 -8.37
CA PRO A 19 28.20 3.95 -7.84
C PRO A 19 28.31 2.79 -8.83
N THR A 20 28.88 1.68 -8.39
CA THR A 20 28.81 0.40 -9.11
C THR A 20 27.35 0.09 -9.36
N GLU A 21 26.98 0.14 -10.64
CA GLU A 21 25.69 -0.27 -11.16
C GLU A 21 25.41 -1.71 -10.70
N ALA A 22 24.39 -1.88 -9.86
CA ALA A 22 23.90 -3.21 -9.51
C ALA A 22 23.38 -3.88 -10.79
N PRO A 23 23.75 -5.13 -11.08
CA PRO A 23 23.32 -5.79 -12.30
C PRO A 23 21.80 -5.90 -12.33
N ALA A 24 21.22 -5.48 -13.47
CA ALA A 24 19.83 -5.67 -13.80
C ALA A 24 19.39 -7.11 -13.52
N ALA A 25 18.35 -7.26 -12.69
CA ALA A 25 17.69 -8.54 -12.49
C ALA A 25 17.14 -9.03 -13.83
N ALA A 26 17.80 -10.06 -14.38
CA ALA A 26 17.32 -10.78 -15.54
C ALA A 26 15.91 -11.37 -15.24
N PRO A 27 15.02 -11.43 -16.25
CA PRO A 27 13.72 -12.07 -16.09
C PRO A 27 13.91 -13.53 -15.70
N GLY A 28 13.30 -13.93 -14.58
CA GLY A 28 13.37 -15.27 -14.04
C GLY A 28 12.97 -16.30 -15.10
N ARG A 29 13.96 -17.08 -15.56
CA ARG A 29 13.71 -18.37 -16.21
C ARG A 29 13.05 -19.27 -15.18
N ARG A 30 11.77 -19.53 -15.38
CA ARG A 30 11.04 -20.62 -14.72
C ARG A 30 11.78 -21.93 -15.05
N PRO A 31 12.26 -22.72 -14.08
CA PRO A 31 12.70 -24.07 -14.37
C PRO A 31 11.46 -24.91 -14.73
N SER A 32 11.39 -25.30 -16.00
CA SER A 32 10.58 -26.44 -16.43
C SER A 32 11.19 -27.70 -15.83
N GLY A 33 10.43 -28.41 -14.99
CA GLY A 33 10.85 -29.71 -14.47
C GLY A 33 10.55 -29.92 -12.99
N ALA A 34 9.27 -29.93 -12.64
CA ALA A 34 8.75 -30.76 -11.57
C ALA A 34 7.36 -31.21 -12.03
N GLU A 35 7.25 -32.49 -12.35
CA GLU A 35 5.98 -33.15 -12.60
C GLU A 35 5.07 -32.91 -11.38
N ASP A 36 3.96 -32.23 -11.63
CA ASP A 36 2.81 -32.19 -10.74
C ASP A 36 2.27 -33.63 -10.69
N PRO A 37 2.19 -34.30 -9.52
CA PRO A 37 1.49 -35.57 -9.46
C PRO A 37 0.01 -35.28 -9.75
N ASP A 38 -0.51 -35.90 -10.82
CA ASP A 38 -1.91 -35.81 -11.23
C ASP A 38 -2.86 -35.76 -10.02
N PRO A 39 -3.83 -34.84 -9.99
CA PRO A 39 -4.91 -34.94 -9.02
C PRO A 39 -5.62 -36.28 -9.24
N PRO A 40 -6.02 -37.01 -8.19
CA PRO A 40 -6.77 -38.24 -8.38
C PRO A 40 -8.03 -37.91 -9.19
N THR A 41 -8.11 -38.47 -10.39
CA THR A 41 -9.34 -38.49 -11.19
C THR A 41 -10.40 -39.23 -10.38
N VAL A 42 -11.29 -38.47 -9.74
CA VAL A 42 -12.51 -39.04 -9.17
C VAL A 42 -13.40 -39.41 -10.35
N ALA A 43 -13.40 -40.70 -10.68
CA ALA A 43 -14.31 -41.27 -11.66
C ALA A 43 -15.77 -40.96 -11.29
N PRO A 44 -16.66 -40.67 -12.25
CA PRO A 44 -18.08 -40.57 -11.96
C PRO A 44 -18.58 -41.93 -11.47
N THR A 45 -19.24 -41.94 -10.31
CA THR A 45 -19.93 -43.11 -9.76
C THR A 45 -20.93 -43.64 -10.80
N PRO A 46 -20.91 -44.94 -11.17
CA PRO A 46 -21.96 -45.50 -11.99
C PRO A 46 -23.28 -45.50 -11.22
N ALA A 47 -24.34 -45.01 -11.87
CA ALA A 47 -25.70 -45.09 -11.37
C ALA A 47 -26.07 -46.57 -11.10
N ALA A 48 -26.59 -46.84 -9.90
CA ALA A 48 -27.11 -48.15 -9.54
C ALA A 48 -28.29 -48.51 -10.47
N PRO A 49 -28.39 -49.78 -10.94
CA PRO A 49 -29.52 -50.20 -11.75
C PRO A 49 -30.79 -50.21 -10.90
N ILE A 50 -31.83 -49.51 -11.38
CA ILE A 50 -33.19 -49.60 -10.87
C ILE A 50 -33.70 -51.02 -11.16
N VAL A 51 -33.74 -51.87 -10.14
CA VAL A 51 -34.47 -53.13 -10.21
C VAL A 51 -35.92 -52.84 -9.80
N VAL A 52 -36.79 -52.71 -10.81
CA VAL A 52 -38.23 -52.80 -10.63
C VAL A 52 -38.56 -54.26 -10.36
N VAL A 53 -38.91 -54.59 -9.11
CA VAL A 53 -39.69 -55.77 -8.78
C VAL A 53 -41.16 -55.35 -8.66
N PRO A 54 -42.09 -55.87 -9.48
CA PRO A 54 -43.51 -55.81 -9.14
C PRO A 54 -43.88 -57.07 -8.37
N SER A 55 -44.57 -56.95 -7.23
CA SER A 55 -45.83 -57.66 -6.94
C SER A 55 -46.25 -57.48 -5.47
N ASP A 56 -47.48 -56.97 -5.30
CA ASP A 56 -48.50 -57.25 -4.27
C ASP A 56 -48.11 -57.35 -2.78
N THR A 57 -48.59 -56.42 -1.94
CA THR A 57 -49.90 -56.41 -1.22
C THR A 57 -49.89 -55.35 -0.09
N PRO A 58 -51.05 -54.82 0.37
CA PRO A 58 -51.16 -53.52 1.02
C PRO A 58 -51.04 -53.58 2.55
N THR A 59 -50.44 -52.56 3.16
CA THR A 59 -50.69 -52.20 4.56
C THR A 59 -50.63 -50.68 4.67
N ALA A 60 -51.82 -50.08 4.80
CA ALA A 60 -51.95 -48.67 5.17
C ALA A 60 -51.73 -48.52 6.68
N SER A 61 -50.96 -47.51 7.10
CA SER A 61 -51.09 -46.70 8.34
C SER A 61 -49.75 -46.05 8.73
N PRO A 62 -49.68 -44.83 9.31
CA PRO A 62 -50.42 -43.58 9.07
C PRO A 62 -49.49 -42.43 8.62
N SER A 63 -50.08 -41.27 8.31
CA SER A 63 -49.41 -40.00 7.98
C SER A 63 -48.24 -39.65 8.90
N GLU A 64 -47.03 -39.59 8.35
CA GLU A 64 -46.01 -38.68 8.88
C GLU A 64 -46.14 -37.37 8.12
N THR A 65 -46.69 -36.37 8.81
CA THR A 65 -46.65 -34.97 8.42
C THR A 65 -45.19 -34.63 8.13
N ALA A 66 -44.84 -34.48 6.84
CA ALA A 66 -43.54 -33.97 6.45
C ALA A 66 -43.46 -32.52 6.94
N THR A 67 -42.94 -32.33 8.15
CA THR A 67 -42.51 -31.03 8.65
C THR A 67 -41.41 -30.57 7.70
N SER A 68 -41.78 -29.74 6.73
CA SER A 68 -40.82 -29.04 5.88
C SER A 68 -39.88 -28.28 6.82
N ALA A 69 -38.64 -28.77 6.94
CA ALA A 69 -37.59 -28.01 7.57
C ALA A 69 -37.46 -26.66 6.83
N PRO A 70 -37.36 -25.52 7.53
CA PRO A 70 -37.18 -24.25 6.85
C PRO A 70 -35.87 -24.29 6.06
N SER A 71 -35.92 -23.95 4.78
CA SER A 71 -34.70 -23.76 3.98
C SER A 71 -33.79 -22.74 4.66
N PRO A 72 -32.47 -22.98 4.72
CA PRO A 72 -31.55 -21.98 5.24
C PRO A 72 -31.66 -20.72 4.37
N THR A 73 -31.96 -19.59 5.02
CA THR A 73 -31.89 -18.28 4.36
C THR A 73 -30.43 -17.92 4.20
N ILE A 74 -29.91 -17.98 2.97
CA ILE A 74 -28.59 -17.42 2.67
C ILE A 74 -28.75 -15.90 2.63
N VAL A 75 -28.23 -15.22 3.65
CA VAL A 75 -28.14 -13.77 3.64
C VAL A 75 -26.92 -13.39 2.78
N PRO A 76 -27.09 -12.66 1.67
CA PRO A 76 -25.94 -12.20 0.90
C PRO A 76 -25.13 -11.21 1.75
N THR A 77 -23.85 -11.52 1.99
CA THR A 77 -22.92 -10.57 2.58
C THR A 77 -22.65 -9.47 1.54
N ALA A 78 -22.91 -8.21 1.90
CA ALA A 78 -22.58 -7.08 1.02
C ALA A 78 -21.08 -7.04 0.72
N THR A 79 -20.72 -6.71 -0.52
CA THR A 79 -19.32 -6.54 -0.94
C THR A 79 -18.78 -5.20 -0.43
N ASN A 80 -17.60 -5.21 0.19
CA ASN A 80 -16.92 -4.01 0.67
C ASN A 80 -16.39 -3.16 -0.51
N VAL A 81 -16.47 -1.84 -0.39
CA VAL A 81 -16.05 -0.82 -1.35
C VAL A 81 -14.79 -0.12 -0.84
N PRO A 82 -13.81 0.23 -1.71
CA PRO A 82 -12.65 0.99 -1.27
C PRO A 82 -12.99 2.40 -0.77
N PRO A 83 -12.13 2.99 0.09
CA PRO A 83 -12.30 4.36 0.53
C PRO A 83 -12.09 5.35 -0.62
N THR A 84 -12.63 6.56 -0.49
CA THR A 84 -12.47 7.65 -1.44
C THR A 84 -11.71 8.82 -0.79
N ILE A 85 -10.64 9.28 -1.42
CA ILE A 85 -9.92 10.49 -0.98
C ILE A 85 -10.61 11.73 -1.56
N VAL A 86 -11.08 12.60 -0.68
CA VAL A 86 -11.75 13.86 -1.03
C VAL A 86 -10.74 14.98 -1.27
N SER A 87 -9.72 15.08 -0.42
CA SER A 87 -8.66 16.10 -0.56
C SER A 87 -7.37 15.70 0.13
N VAL A 88 -6.24 16.15 -0.43
CA VAL A 88 -4.90 16.07 0.16
C VAL A 88 -4.25 17.44 0.05
N ALA A 89 -3.72 17.98 1.13
CA ALA A 89 -3.07 19.29 1.13
C ALA A 89 -1.92 19.34 2.13
N CYS A 90 -0.90 20.16 1.84
CA CYS A 90 0.14 20.54 2.79
C CYS A 90 0.23 22.06 2.88
N THR A 91 0.32 22.61 4.09
CA THR A 91 0.40 24.06 4.32
C THR A 91 1.56 24.38 5.26
N PRO A 92 2.47 25.30 4.88
CA PRO A 92 2.54 26.00 3.59
C PRO A 92 3.09 25.10 2.46
N GLN A 93 2.80 25.45 1.20
CA GLN A 93 3.31 24.74 0.01
C GLN A 93 4.72 25.19 -0.42
N LYS A 94 5.29 26.19 0.24
CA LYS A 94 6.65 26.66 0.00
C LYS A 94 7.38 26.71 1.33
N LEU A 95 8.48 25.97 1.44
CA LEU A 95 9.29 25.86 2.65
C LEU A 95 10.71 26.31 2.37
N GLU A 96 11.29 27.04 3.32
CA GLU A 96 12.73 27.26 3.36
C GLU A 96 13.41 26.07 4.05
N GLY A 97 14.74 26.00 4.01
CA GLY A 97 15.49 25.01 4.78
C GLY A 97 15.09 25.02 6.26
N TYR A 98 14.89 23.83 6.84
CA TYR A 98 14.33 23.65 8.18
C TYR A 98 12.87 24.10 8.37
N GLY A 99 12.15 24.42 7.30
CA GLY A 99 10.72 24.71 7.37
C GLY A 99 9.85 23.49 7.71
N GLU A 100 8.68 23.75 8.25
CA GLU A 100 7.65 22.75 8.52
C GLU A 100 6.38 23.02 7.71
N ALA A 101 5.76 21.96 7.18
CA ALA A 101 4.40 21.99 6.66
C ALA A 101 3.51 20.97 7.37
N THR A 102 2.25 21.33 7.60
CA THR A 102 1.21 20.42 8.08
C THR A 102 0.47 19.86 6.88
N CYS A 103 0.45 18.53 6.75
CA CYS A 103 -0.18 17.80 5.68
C CYS A 103 -1.41 17.05 6.20
N THR A 104 -2.55 17.21 5.52
CA THR A 104 -3.84 16.65 5.91
C THR A 104 -4.47 15.90 4.75
N VAL A 105 -5.12 14.77 5.04
CA VAL A 105 -6.01 14.07 4.10
C VAL A 105 -7.44 14.03 4.65
N VAL A 106 -8.40 14.22 3.74
CA VAL A 106 -9.81 13.95 4.00
C VAL A 106 -10.21 12.77 3.12
N ALA A 107 -10.71 11.71 3.72
CA ALA A 107 -11.17 10.51 3.04
C ALA A 107 -12.49 10.02 3.65
N ASP A 108 -13.28 9.31 2.84
CA ASP A 108 -14.58 8.76 3.21
C ASP A 108 -14.62 7.26 2.89
N ASP A 109 -15.25 6.49 3.77
CA ASP A 109 -15.46 5.04 3.63
C ASP A 109 -16.97 4.77 3.63
N PRO A 110 -17.54 4.18 2.57
CA PRO A 110 -18.99 3.93 2.50
C PRO A 110 -19.52 3.03 3.60
N GLU A 111 -18.69 2.12 4.10
CA GLU A 111 -18.97 1.20 5.19
C GLU A 111 -18.70 1.81 6.57
N HIS A 112 -18.18 3.04 6.60
CA HIS A 112 -17.77 3.78 7.80
C HIS A 112 -16.79 3.01 8.70
N GLY A 113 -15.94 2.18 8.07
CA GLY A 113 -14.85 1.47 8.72
C GLY A 113 -13.73 2.41 9.19
N ALA A 114 -12.93 1.95 10.15
CA ALA A 114 -11.76 2.68 10.61
C ALA A 114 -10.67 2.68 9.53
N LEU A 115 -10.28 3.86 9.07
CA LEU A 115 -9.26 4.03 8.03
C LEU A 115 -7.85 4.05 8.61
N SER A 116 -6.93 3.37 7.91
CA SER A 116 -5.49 3.41 8.14
C SER A 116 -4.81 4.31 7.11
N TYR A 117 -3.73 4.98 7.51
CA TYR A 117 -3.04 5.98 6.70
C TYR A 117 -1.56 5.61 6.56
N ALA A 118 -0.97 5.92 5.42
CA ALA A 118 0.47 5.77 5.19
C ALA A 118 0.99 6.89 4.28
N TRP A 119 1.73 7.83 4.85
CA TRP A 119 2.34 8.96 4.15
C TRP A 119 3.78 8.67 3.73
N PHE A 120 4.17 9.14 2.55
CA PHE A 120 5.51 9.01 1.98
C PHE A 120 5.94 10.31 1.31
N VAL A 121 7.25 10.60 1.31
CA VAL A 121 7.83 11.78 0.65
C VAL A 121 8.86 11.35 -0.40
N SER A 122 8.80 11.93 -1.59
CA SER A 122 9.71 11.64 -2.70
C SER A 122 9.98 12.90 -3.56
N PRO A 123 11.25 13.20 -3.91
CA PRO A 123 12.46 12.57 -3.39
C PRO A 123 12.60 12.82 -1.88
N LEU A 124 13.37 11.96 -1.20
CA LEU A 124 13.60 12.09 0.22
C LEU A 124 14.36 13.40 0.51
N HIS A 125 13.65 14.37 1.10
CA HIS A 125 14.18 15.68 1.45
C HIS A 125 13.50 16.23 2.71
N GLY A 126 13.48 15.42 3.76
CA GLY A 126 12.81 15.73 5.00
C GLY A 126 12.29 14.47 5.68
N GLU A 127 11.52 14.69 6.73
CA GLU A 127 10.95 13.64 7.57
C GLU A 127 9.47 13.93 7.84
N LEU A 128 8.66 12.87 7.86
CA LEU A 128 7.26 12.91 8.27
C LEU A 128 7.15 12.42 9.72
N LYS A 129 6.53 13.21 10.61
CA LYS A 129 6.50 12.92 12.05
C LYS A 129 5.44 11.90 12.47
N THR A 130 4.27 11.91 11.83
CA THR A 130 3.17 10.98 12.12
C THR A 130 2.63 10.40 10.81
N PRO A 131 3.45 9.61 10.07
CA PRO A 131 3.10 9.13 8.75
C PRO A 131 1.94 8.13 8.73
N ASP A 132 1.47 7.67 9.90
CA ASP A 132 0.38 6.69 10.03
C ASP A 132 -0.95 7.33 10.48
N GLN A 133 -1.08 8.65 10.36
CA GLN A 133 -2.26 9.42 10.80
C GLN A 133 -2.89 10.21 9.65
N ALA A 134 -4.15 10.63 9.80
CA ALA A 134 -4.83 11.49 8.81
C ALA A 134 -4.14 12.87 8.65
N GLU A 135 -3.40 13.31 9.67
CA GLU A 135 -2.56 14.50 9.65
C GLU A 135 -1.11 14.14 10.00
N THR A 136 -0.17 14.70 9.26
CA THR A 136 1.27 14.57 9.52
C THR A 136 2.01 15.89 9.34
N LYS A 137 3.13 16.04 10.03
CA LYS A 137 4.04 17.17 9.84
C LYS A 137 5.22 16.74 8.98
N LEU A 138 5.47 17.49 7.92
CA LEU A 138 6.67 17.43 7.11
C LEU A 138 7.68 18.44 7.64
N GLN A 139 8.83 17.98 8.09
CA GLN A 139 9.99 18.80 8.40
C GLN A 139 11.01 18.64 7.27
N VAL A 140 11.29 19.69 6.51
CA VAL A 140 12.29 19.61 5.44
C VAL A 140 13.71 19.81 5.98
N TRP A 141 14.67 19.15 5.34
CA TRP A 141 16.09 19.39 5.62
C TRP A 141 16.58 20.65 4.90
N PRO A 142 17.68 21.26 5.37
CA PRO A 142 18.30 22.36 4.65
C PRO A 142 18.81 21.87 3.29
N PRO A 143 18.49 22.56 2.20
CA PRO A 143 19.10 22.27 0.92
C PRO A 143 20.61 22.63 0.94
N GLY A 144 21.41 21.88 0.19
CA GLY A 144 22.85 22.17 0.02
C GLY A 144 23.12 23.47 -0.75
N SER A 145 24.37 23.92 -0.75
CA SER A 145 24.80 25.07 -1.56
C SER A 145 24.52 24.84 -3.05
N GLY A 146 23.95 25.82 -3.74
CA GLY A 146 23.59 25.72 -5.15
C GLY A 146 22.32 24.91 -5.43
N TYR A 147 21.53 24.60 -4.40
CA TYR A 147 20.24 23.95 -4.57
C TYR A 147 19.25 24.84 -5.32
N GLU A 148 18.71 24.31 -6.41
CA GLU A 148 17.62 24.94 -7.13
C GLU A 148 16.28 24.57 -6.49
N PRO A 149 15.35 25.53 -6.33
CA PRO A 149 13.99 25.24 -5.91
C PRO A 149 13.36 24.11 -6.72
N ARG A 150 12.94 23.04 -6.04
CA ARG A 150 12.32 21.87 -6.68
C ARG A 150 11.12 21.40 -5.87
N PRO A 151 10.05 20.92 -6.53
CA PRO A 151 8.93 20.30 -5.84
C PRO A 151 9.36 18.95 -5.25
N ILE A 152 8.92 18.69 -4.03
CA ILE A 152 8.87 17.36 -3.43
C ILE A 152 7.41 16.90 -3.41
N THR A 153 7.19 15.65 -3.75
CA THR A 153 5.87 15.01 -3.75
C THR A 153 5.65 14.32 -2.42
N ILE A 154 4.52 14.62 -1.79
CA ILE A 154 4.02 13.92 -0.62
C ILE A 154 2.86 13.04 -1.11
N GLN A 155 2.98 11.74 -0.89
CA GLN A 155 1.98 10.74 -1.28
C GLN A 155 1.31 10.16 -0.03
N ILE A 156 0.05 9.77 -0.15
CA ILE A 156 -0.74 9.14 0.91
C ILE A 156 -1.45 7.92 0.36
N THR A 157 -1.45 6.82 1.12
CA THR A 157 -2.34 5.68 0.92
C THR A 157 -3.31 5.61 2.09
N VAL A 158 -4.61 5.49 1.79
CA VAL A 158 -5.68 5.31 2.77
C VAL A 158 -6.27 3.93 2.56
N THR A 159 -6.33 3.12 3.62
CA THR A 159 -6.74 1.71 3.56
C THR A 159 -7.89 1.44 4.53
N ASP A 160 -8.92 0.74 4.08
CA ASP A 160 -10.03 0.28 4.92
C ASP A 160 -9.69 -1.00 5.72
N PRO A 161 -10.55 -1.45 6.65
CA PRO A 161 -10.33 -2.69 7.40
C PRO A 161 -10.37 -3.98 6.57
N ALA A 162 -10.96 -3.96 5.38
CA ALA A 162 -11.00 -5.07 4.45
C ALA A 162 -9.74 -5.15 3.55
N GLY A 163 -8.85 -4.15 3.64
CA GLY A 163 -7.60 -4.07 2.90
C GLY A 163 -7.71 -3.37 1.55
N ASN A 164 -8.86 -2.78 1.20
CA ASN A 164 -8.96 -1.97 -0.03
C ASN A 164 -8.38 -0.58 0.24
N ALA A 165 -7.82 0.04 -0.80
CA ALA A 165 -7.06 1.28 -0.63
C ALA A 165 -7.29 2.30 -1.75
N ALA A 166 -7.08 3.57 -1.39
CA ALA A 166 -7.00 4.70 -2.30
C ALA A 166 -5.70 5.47 -2.10
N GLN A 167 -5.25 6.17 -3.14
CA GLN A 167 -3.99 6.93 -3.13
C GLN A 167 -4.19 8.37 -3.53
N GLY A 168 -3.44 9.27 -2.89
CA GLY A 168 -3.45 10.70 -3.15
C GLY A 168 -2.05 11.30 -3.11
N LYS A 169 -1.91 12.54 -3.58
CA LYS A 169 -0.64 13.26 -3.54
C LYS A 169 -0.82 14.77 -3.46
N THR A 170 0.19 15.45 -2.94
CA THR A 170 0.35 16.91 -2.95
C THR A 170 1.82 17.26 -3.11
N GLU A 171 2.12 18.51 -3.46
CA GLU A 171 3.48 18.99 -3.67
C GLU A 171 3.80 20.17 -2.75
N VAL A 172 5.06 20.21 -2.31
CA VAL A 172 5.67 21.31 -1.57
C VAL A 172 6.97 21.69 -2.28
N ILE A 173 7.25 22.98 -2.42
CA ILE A 173 8.50 23.48 -3.01
C ILE A 173 9.46 23.83 -1.88
N VAL A 174 10.65 23.26 -1.90
CA VAL A 174 11.74 23.64 -0.98
C VAL A 174 12.60 24.70 -1.65
N VAL A 175 12.84 25.82 -0.97
CA VAL A 175 13.74 26.88 -1.42
C VAL A 175 14.95 26.99 -0.51
N PRO A 176 16.12 27.41 -1.03
CA PRO A 176 17.27 27.69 -0.20
C PRO A 176 16.99 28.83 0.78
N VAL A 177 17.57 28.71 1.97
CA VAL A 177 17.62 29.83 2.92
C VAL A 177 18.48 30.91 2.27
N LEU A 178 17.92 32.08 2.03
CA LEU A 178 18.72 33.24 1.65
C LEU A 178 19.52 33.64 2.89
N ASP A 179 20.85 33.52 2.83
CA ASP A 179 21.74 34.02 3.88
C ASP A 179 21.42 35.51 4.08
N GLN A 180 20.79 35.85 5.20
CA GLN A 180 20.57 37.23 5.61
C GLN A 180 21.92 37.69 6.16
N GLY A 181 22.72 38.31 5.29
CA GLY A 181 24.13 38.64 5.54
C GLY A 181 24.42 39.57 6.72
#